data_AF-A0A819NV07-F1
#
_entry.id   AF-A0A819NV07-F1
#
_cell.length_a   1.000
_cell.length_b   1.000
_cell.length_c   1.000
_cell.angle_alpha   90.00
_cell.angle_beta   90.00
_cell.angle_gamma   90.00
#
_symmetry.space_group_name_H-M   'P 1'
#
loop_
_entity.id
_entity.type
_entity.pdbx_description
1 polymer ?
#
loop_
_entity_poly.entity_id
_entity_poly.type
_entity_poly.pdbx_seq_one_letter_code
_entity_poly.pdbx_strand_id
1 'polypeptide(L)' 'FALLEAKIMLAMLVQRCNFELEPGQKIVPDVRVTMRPKYGLRARITKRS' A
#
# COMPACT_ATOMS: atom_id res chain seq x y z
N PHE A 1 -2.52 -1.50 19.84
CA PHE A 1 -3.67 -1.13 18.99
C PHE A 1 -3.32 -1.16 17.50
N ALA A 2 -2.31 -0.41 17.05
CA ALA A 2 -1.91 -0.31 15.63
C ALA A 2 -1.76 -1.64 14.86
N LEU A 3 -1.21 -2.69 15.47
CA LEU A 3 -1.03 -3.97 14.79
C LEU A 3 -2.35 -4.70 14.47
N LEU A 4 -3.33 -4.61 15.37
CA LEU A 4 -4.64 -5.22 15.15
C LEU A 4 -5.40 -4.49 14.03
N GLU A 5 -5.40 -3.16 14.09
CA GLU A 5 -6.02 -2.30 13.08
C GLU A 5 -5.40 -2.53 11.70
N ALA A 6 -4.06 -2.56 11.62
CA ALA A 6 -3.35 -2.85 10.38
C ALA A 6 -3.71 -4.22 9.81
N LYS A 7 -3.82 -5.26 10.66
CA LYS A 7 -4.24 -6.60 10.24
C LYS A 7 -5.66 -6.61 9.69
N ILE A 8 -6.60 -5.95 10.38
CA ILE A 8 -8.00 -5.88 9.93
C ILE A 8 -8.11 -5.12 8.61
N MET A 9 -7.45 -3.96 8.49
CA MET A 9 -7.42 -3.20 7.24
C MET A 9 -6.82 -4.02 6.09
N LEU A 10 -5.67 -4.66 6.32
CA LEU A 10 -5.02 -5.48 5.30
C LEU A 10 -5.91 -6.66 4.88
N ALA A 11 -6.55 -7.34 5.82
CA ALA A 11 -7.46 -8.43 5.53
C ALA A 11 -8.66 -7.97 4.68
N MET A 12 -9.24 -6.80 4.97
CA MET A 12 -10.33 -6.24 4.17
C MET A 12 -9.88 -5.89 2.74
N LEU A 13 -8.71 -5.27 2.62
CA LEU A 13 -8.14 -4.87 1.33
C LEU A 13 -7.83 -6.09 0.46
N VAL A 14 -7.14 -7.09 1.00
CA VAL A 14 -6.77 -8.30 0.26
C VAL A 14 -8.00 -9.13 -0.12
N GLN A 15 -9.05 -9.16 0.70
CA GLN A 15 -10.27 -9.92 0.36
C GLN A 15 -11.08 -9.29 -0.78
N ARG A 16 -11.05 -7.96 -0.93
CA ARG A 16 -11.98 -7.24 -1.82
C ARG A 16 -11.34 -6.58 -3.02
N CYS A 17 -10.02 -6.45 -3.02
CA CYS A 17 -9.28 -5.70 -4.03
C CYS A 17 -8.17 -6.55 -4.64
N ASN A 18 -7.94 -6.35 -5.94
CA ASN A 18 -6.71 -6.71 -6.61
C ASN A 18 -5.88 -5.44 -6.78
N PHE A 19 -4.58 -5.56 -6.45
CA PHE A 19 -3.63 -4.47 -6.52
C PHE A 19 -2.59 -4.77 -7.59
N GLU A 20 -2.40 -3.84 -8.50
CA GLU A 20 -1.31 -3.89 -9.46
C GLU A 20 -0.49 -2.62 -9.34
N LEU A 21 0.81 -2.77 -9.10
CA LEU A 21 1.71 -1.62 -8.99
C LEU A 21 1.86 -0.93 -10.35
N GLU A 22 1.97 0.40 -10.33
CA GLU A 22 2.27 1.16 -11.54
C GLU A 22 3.63 0.70 -12.13
N PRO A 23 3.66 0.23 -13.39
CA PRO A 23 4.91 -0.22 -14.01
C PRO A 23 5.94 0.91 -14.08
N GLY A 24 7.19 0.59 -13.76
CA GLY A 24 8.30 1.55 -13.83
C GLY A 24 8.36 2.59 -12.71
N GLN A 25 7.41 2.58 -11.75
CA GLN A 25 7.51 3.42 -10.56
C GLN A 25 8.75 3.04 -9.73
N LYS A 26 9.60 4.01 -9.43
CA LYS A 26 10.75 3.84 -8.52
C LYS A 26 10.33 4.10 -7.07
N ILE A 27 10.52 3.10 -6.20
CA ILE A 27 10.31 3.26 -4.75
C ILE A 27 11.63 3.72 -4.14
N VAL A 28 11.72 5.01 -3.83
CA VAL A 28 12.90 5.63 -3.21
C VAL A 28 12.60 5.96 -1.75
N PRO A 29 13.39 5.50 -0.78
CA PRO A 29 13.22 5.90 0.61
C PRO A 29 13.43 7.41 0.83
N ASP A 30 12.55 8.05 1.59
CA ASP A 30 12.67 9.41 2.12
C ASP A 30 12.58 9.32 3.65
N VAL A 31 13.71 9.58 4.33
CA VAL A 31 13.80 9.53 5.79
C VAL A 31 13.63 10.95 6.33
N ARG A 32 12.52 11.20 7.03
CA ARG A 32 12.28 12.45 7.76
C ARG A 32 12.13 12.14 9.25
N VAL A 33 11.00 12.50 9.85
CA VAL A 33 10.63 12.02 11.20
C VAL A 33 10.33 10.52 11.18
N THR A 34 9.68 10.05 10.11
CA THR A 34 9.46 8.63 9.81
C THR A 34 9.91 8.32 8.38
N MET A 35 10.25 7.06 8.10
CA MET A 35 10.60 6.61 6.75
C MET A 35 9.35 6.44 5.89
N ARG A 36 9.38 6.96 4.66
CA ARG A 36 8.29 6.84 3.68
C ARG A 36 8.82 6.76 2.24
N PRO A 37 8.01 6.33 1.27
CA PRO A 37 8.35 6.48 -0.15
C PRO A 37 8.37 7.96 -0.55
N LYS A 38 9.45 8.42 -1.20
CA LYS A 38 9.64 9.82 -1.63
C LYS A 38 8.53 10.30 -2.58
N TYR A 39 8.05 9.42 -3.46
CA TYR A 39 7.07 9.73 -4.50
C TYR A 39 5.69 9.10 -4.25
N GLY A 40 5.45 8.61 -3.03
CA GLY A 40 4.26 7.81 -2.71
C GLY A 40 4.31 6.40 -3.28
N LEU A 41 3.17 5.72 -3.26
CA LEU A 41 2.99 4.36 -3.80
C LEU A 41 1.73 4.36 -4.68
N ARG A 42 1.93 4.29 -5.99
CA ARG A 42 0.84 4.20 -6.97
C ARG A 42 0.54 2.75 -7.31
N ALA A 43 -0.75 2.43 -7.29
CA ALA A 43 -1.28 1.13 -7.67
C ALA A 43 -2.63 1.30 -8.36
N ARG A 44 -2.90 0.48 -9.38
CA ARG A 44 -4.23 0.27 -9.94
C ARG A 44 -4.98 -0.68 -9.01
N ILE A 45 -6.18 -0.29 -8.62
CA ILE A 45 -7.05 -1.07 -7.73
C ILE A 45 -8.28 -1.50 -8.52
N THR A 46 -8.55 -2.81 -8.56
CA THR A 46 -9.77 -3.36 -9.14
C THR A 46 -10.51 -4.19 -8.09
N LYS A 47 -11.84 -4.28 -8.20
CA LYS A 47 -12.64 -5.14 -7.31
C LYS A 47 -12.30 -6.60 -7.60
N ARG A 48 -12.05 -7.38 -6.54
CA ARG A 48 -11.90 -8.84 -6.63
C ARG A 48 -13.28 -9.47 -6.77
N SER A 49 -13.48 -10.28 -7.82
CA SER A 49 -14.68 -11.08 -8.08
C SER A 49 -14.69 -12.35 -7.25
#